data_AF-A0A2T7PHL1-F1
#
_entry.id   AF-A0A2T7PHL1-F1
#
_cell.length_a   1.000
_cell.length_b   1.000
_cell.length_c   1.000
_cell.angle_alpha   90.00
_cell.angle_beta   90.00
_cell.angle_gamma   90.00
#
_symmetry.space_group_name_H-M   'P 1'
#
loop_
_entity.id
_entity.type
_entity.pdbx_description
1 polymer ?
#
loop_
_entity_poly.entity_id
_entity_poly.type
_entity_poly.pdbx_seq_one_letter_code
_entity_poly.pdbx_strand_id
1 'polypeptide(L)'
;MYVTHCPLDVVFLLDGSDSIPPLAYQKAVDYVIKEIETVTSLFPGSDVGVLIFSKVVEKEFELRQRSQSDLNQLYQSIRATKQPRKGSLLTGLILRQLFSLATNHLKLELGDDVST
;
A
#
# COMPACT_ATOMS: atom_id res chain seq x y z
N MET A 1 -5.09 -10.94 -30.70
CA MET A 1 -5.47 -11.26 -29.32
C MET A 1 -5.30 -9.97 -28.52
N TYR A 2 -6.39 -9.31 -28.12
CA TYR A 2 -6.31 -8.09 -27.31
C TYR A 2 -6.18 -8.52 -25.85
N VAL A 3 -5.01 -8.32 -25.27
CA VAL A 3 -4.87 -8.32 -23.81
C VAL A 3 -5.31 -6.93 -23.37
N THR A 4 -6.52 -6.82 -22.83
CA THR A 4 -6.93 -5.60 -22.14
C THR A 4 -6.14 -5.54 -20.84
N HIS A 5 -5.08 -4.72 -20.79
CA HIS A 5 -4.45 -4.34 -19.53
C HIS A 5 -5.48 -3.50 -18.78
N CYS A 6 -6.27 -4.13 -17.93
CA CYS A 6 -7.16 -3.45 -17.01
C CYS A 6 -6.29 -2.90 -15.88
N PRO A 7 -6.19 -1.57 -15.70
CA PRO A 7 -5.63 -0.97 -14.50
C PRO A 7 -6.15 -1.65 -13.24
N LEU A 8 -5.26 -1.84 -12.27
CA LEU A 8 -5.61 -2.34 -10.95
C LEU A 8 -5.42 -1.23 -9.92
N ASP A 9 -6.28 -1.22 -8.91
CA ASP A 9 -6.05 -0.44 -7.69
C ASP A 9 -5.62 -1.40 -6.57
N VAL A 10 -4.38 -1.27 -6.10
CA VAL A 10 -3.79 -2.19 -5.12
C VAL A 10 -3.31 -1.41 -3.92
N VAL A 11 -3.65 -1.85 -2.71
CA VAL A 11 -3.10 -1.30 -1.47
C VAL A 11 -2.38 -2.39 -0.70
N PHE A 12 -1.08 -2.21 -0.49
CA PHE A 12 -0.27 -3.10 0.36
C PHE A 12 -0.34 -2.63 1.81
N LEU A 13 -0.59 -3.56 2.73
CA LEU A 13 -0.58 -3.30 4.17
C LEU A 13 0.63 -3.99 4.80
N LEU A 14 1.49 -3.21 5.45
CA LEU A 14 2.73 -3.68 6.05
C LEU A 14 2.68 -3.53 7.57
N ASP A 15 2.76 -4.67 8.26
CA ASP A 15 2.75 -4.74 9.71
C ASP A 15 4.12 -4.30 10.29
N GLY A 16 4.12 -3.14 10.92
CA GLY A 16 5.24 -2.52 11.60
C GLY A 16 5.16 -2.61 13.13
N SER A 17 4.34 -3.50 13.66
CA SER A 17 4.15 -3.73 15.09
C SER A 17 5.37 -4.31 15.81
N ASP A 18 5.34 -4.28 17.15
CA ASP A 18 6.41 -4.80 18.00
C ASP A 18 6.62 -6.31 17.92
N SER A 19 5.58 -7.05 17.56
CA SER A 19 5.62 -8.50 17.38
C SER A 19 6.44 -8.93 16.16
N ILE A 20 6.71 -8.01 15.23
CA ILE A 20 7.50 -8.30 14.04
C ILE A 20 8.98 -8.01 14.33
N PRO A 21 9.88 -9.00 14.23
CA PRO A 21 11.32 -8.77 14.37
C PRO A 21 11.83 -7.77 13.32
N PRO A 22 12.78 -6.88 13.64
CA PRO A 22 13.28 -5.86 12.70
C PRO A 22 13.79 -6.43 11.37
N LEU A 23 14.46 -7.58 11.41
CA LEU A 23 14.93 -8.27 10.20
C LEU A 23 13.76 -8.78 9.33
N ALA A 24 12.68 -9.25 9.95
CA ALA A 24 11.50 -9.69 9.24
C ALA A 24 10.76 -8.50 8.62
N TYR A 25 10.70 -7.37 9.32
CA TYR A 25 10.15 -6.12 8.79
C TYR A 25 10.90 -5.64 7.54
N GLN A 26 12.24 -5.64 7.57
CA GLN A 26 13.05 -5.26 6.40
C GLN A 26 12.79 -6.19 5.20
N LYS A 27 12.69 -7.51 5.43
CA LYS A 27 12.33 -8.46 4.38
C LYS A 27 10.92 -8.20 3.82
N ALA A 28 9.95 -7.85 4.66
CA ALA A 28 8.61 -7.49 4.23
C ALA A 28 8.60 -6.22 3.37
N VAL A 29 9.41 -5.22 3.72
CA VAL A 29 9.60 -4.00 2.91
C VAL A 29 10.15 -4.34 1.52
N ASP A 30 11.23 -5.13 1.45
CA ASP A 30 11.81 -5.53 0.16
C ASP A 30 10.83 -6.37 -0.67
N TYR A 31 10.06 -7.25 -0.02
CA TYR A 31 9.04 -8.04 -0.67
C TYR A 31 7.92 -7.17 -1.27
N VAL A 32 7.37 -6.24 -0.50
CA VAL A 32 6.34 -5.31 -0.99
C VAL A 32 6.84 -4.51 -2.18
N ILE A 33 8.07 -3.99 -2.15
CA ILE A 33 8.64 -3.25 -3.29
C ILE A 33 8.69 -4.13 -4.56
N LYS A 34 9.14 -5.37 -4.43
CA LYS A 34 9.18 -6.32 -5.56
C LYS A 34 7.78 -6.63 -6.11
N GLU A 35 6.78 -6.75 -5.25
CA GLU A 35 5.39 -6.97 -5.68
C GLU A 35 4.82 -5.73 -6.39
N ILE A 36 5.13 -4.51 -5.92
CA ILE A 36 4.76 -3.27 -6.61
C ILE A 36 5.39 -3.22 -8.01
N GLU A 37 6.67 -3.56 -8.15
CA GLU A 37 7.35 -3.65 -9.45
C GLU A 37 6.66 -4.68 -10.37
N THR A 38 6.24 -5.81 -9.82
CA THR A 38 5.56 -6.88 -10.58
C THR A 38 4.18 -6.43 -11.07
N VAL A 39 3.37 -5.86 -10.18
CA VAL A 39 2.04 -5.33 -10.51
C VAL A 39 2.14 -4.23 -11.57
N THR A 40 3.01 -3.24 -11.38
CA THR A 40 3.12 -2.10 -12.29
C THR A 40 3.73 -2.46 -13.65
N SER A 41 4.52 -3.54 -13.71
CA SER A 41 5.02 -4.09 -14.98
C SER A 41 3.98 -4.90 -15.73
N LEU A 42 3.14 -5.68 -15.05
CA LEU A 42 2.14 -6.55 -15.67
C LEU A 42 0.84 -5.81 -16.04
N PHE A 43 0.51 -4.78 -15.26
CA PHE A 43 -0.69 -3.98 -15.43
C PHE A 43 -0.28 -2.50 -15.53
N PRO A 44 0.28 -2.08 -16.69
CA PRO A 44 0.66 -0.69 -16.91
C PRO A 44 -0.53 0.23 -16.65
N GLY A 45 -0.26 1.26 -15.86
CA GLY A 45 -1.28 2.18 -15.43
C GLY A 45 -2.17 1.64 -14.29
N SER A 46 -1.58 0.92 -13.33
CA SER A 46 -2.22 0.58 -12.05
C SER A 46 -1.82 1.56 -10.95
N ASP A 47 -2.75 1.88 -10.05
CA ASP A 47 -2.52 2.70 -8.87
C ASP A 47 -2.18 1.83 -7.65
N VAL A 48 -1.15 2.21 -6.89
CA VAL A 48 -0.56 1.33 -5.86
C VAL A 48 -0.26 2.04 -4.54
N GLY A 49 -1.12 1.88 -3.55
CA GLY A 49 -0.90 2.39 -2.21
C GLY A 49 -0.03 1.47 -1.33
N VAL A 50 0.65 2.06 -0.34
CA VAL A 50 1.26 1.33 0.79
C VAL A 50 0.87 1.97 2.11
N LEU A 51 0.30 1.16 3.01
CA LEU A 51 0.00 1.52 4.39
C LEU A 51 0.93 0.77 5.33
N ILE A 52 1.70 1.51 6.13
CA ILE A 52 2.50 0.93 7.21
C ILE A 52 1.79 1.21 8.52
N PHE A 53 1.50 0.17 9.28
CA PHE A 53 0.68 0.26 10.48
C PHE A 53 1.34 -0.40 11.69
N SER A 54 0.92 0.01 12.88
CA SER A 54 1.13 -0.73 14.12
C SER A 54 -0.22 -0.81 14.86
N LYS A 55 -0.41 -0.10 15.96
CA LYS A 55 -1.75 0.09 16.56
C LYS A 55 -2.67 0.98 15.70
N VAL A 56 -2.07 1.87 14.92
CA VAL A 56 -2.73 2.80 14.00
C VAL A 56 -1.97 2.81 12.68
N VAL A 57 -2.52 3.46 11.65
CA VAL A 57 -1.72 3.78 10.45
C VAL A 57 -0.66 4.82 10.85
N GLU A 58 0.59 4.48 10.58
CA GLU A 58 1.75 5.29 10.96
C GLU A 58 2.31 6.03 9.75
N LYS A 59 2.19 5.41 8.57
CA LYS A 59 2.58 6.00 7.30
C LYS A 59 1.67 5.52 6.20
N GLU A 60 1.33 6.45 5.33
CA GLU A 60 0.57 6.22 4.11
C GLU A 60 1.36 6.75 2.93
N PHE A 61 1.43 5.93 1.89
CA PHE A 61 1.98 6.27 0.59
C PHE A 61 0.89 5.98 -0.45
N GLU A 62 0.27 7.02 -0.97
CA GLU A 62 -0.58 6.91 -2.14
C GLU A 62 0.31 6.86 -3.39
N LEU A 63 0.07 5.92 -4.31
CA LEU A 63 0.58 6.04 -5.68
C LEU A 63 -0.60 6.18 -6.62
N ARG A 64 -0.80 7.41 -7.07
CA ARG A 64 -1.54 7.71 -8.28
C ARG A 64 -0.51 7.80 -9.40
N GLN A 65 -0.58 6.89 -10.38
CA GLN A 65 0.37 6.76 -11.50
C GLN A 65 0.81 8.11 -12.05
N ARG A 66 2.12 8.30 -12.34
CA ARG A 66 2.56 9.14 -13.48
C ARG A 66 3.88 8.71 -14.15
N SER A 67 4.85 8.08 -13.46
CA SER A 67 6.14 7.74 -14.09
C SER A 67 7.02 6.73 -13.33
N GLN A 68 8.08 6.20 -13.99
CA GLN A 68 9.12 5.36 -13.35
C GLN A 68 9.88 6.11 -12.24
N SER A 69 10.04 7.43 -12.34
CA SER A 69 10.65 8.25 -11.30
C SER A 69 9.81 8.26 -10.02
N ASP A 70 8.48 8.31 -10.15
CA ASP A 70 7.57 8.28 -9.00
C ASP A 70 7.67 6.95 -8.26
N LEU A 71 7.74 5.84 -9.02
CA LEU A 71 7.97 4.50 -8.46
C LEU A 71 9.29 4.42 -7.68
N ASN A 72 10.38 4.93 -8.26
CA ASN A 72 11.67 4.92 -7.58
C ASN A 72 11.66 5.75 -6.29
N GLN A 73 10.99 6.90 -6.29
CA GLN A 73 10.81 7.74 -5.11
C GLN A 73 9.96 7.04 -4.03
N LEU A 74 8.89 6.34 -4.44
CA LEU A 74 8.09 5.52 -3.55
C LEU A 74 8.95 4.45 -2.88
N TYR A 75 9.74 3.70 -3.64
CA TYR A 75 10.60 2.64 -3.10
C TYR A 75 11.61 3.18 -2.08
N GLN A 76 12.23 4.32 -2.38
CA GLN A 76 13.13 4.99 -1.45
C GLN A 76 12.41 5.42 -0.17
N SER A 77 11.19 5.95 -0.30
CA SER A 77 10.40 6.43 0.83
C SER A 77 9.92 5.29 1.73
N ILE A 78 9.53 4.15 1.16
CA ILE A 78 9.17 2.94 1.92
C ILE A 78 10.42 2.42 2.65
N ARG A 79 11.56 2.27 1.97
CA ARG A 79 12.83 1.80 2.58
C ARG A 79 13.33 2.72 3.69
N ALA A 80 13.15 4.03 3.55
CA ALA A 80 13.55 5.00 4.56
C ALA A 80 12.65 4.97 5.81
N THR A 81 11.48 4.34 5.75
CA THR A 81 10.56 4.28 6.87
C THR A 81 11.05 3.30 7.93
N LYS A 82 11.45 3.85 9.08
CA LYS A 82 11.77 3.06 10.27
C LYS A 82 10.53 2.29 10.74
N GLN A 83 10.72 1.05 11.17
CA GLN A 83 9.66 0.25 11.77
C GLN A 83 9.01 1.03 12.93
N PRO A 84 7.69 1.29 12.89
CA PRO A 84 7.03 2.14 13.89
C PRO A 84 7.12 1.61 15.32
N ARG A 85 6.98 0.29 15.55
CA ARG A 85 7.17 -0.34 16.87
C ARG A 85 6.39 0.35 18.00
N LYS A 86 5.12 0.71 17.77
CA LYS A 86 4.25 1.40 18.76
C LYS A 86 3.21 0.47 19.41
N GLY A 87 3.53 -0.82 19.52
CA GLY A 87 2.68 -1.86 20.11
C GLY A 87 2.37 -3.03 19.17
N SER A 88 1.88 -4.14 19.74
CA SER A 88 1.45 -5.34 19.00
C SER A 88 -0.01 -5.26 18.52
N LEU A 89 -0.28 -5.87 17.37
CA LEU A 89 -1.59 -5.95 16.75
C LEU A 89 -2.43 -7.07 17.40
N LEU A 90 -3.47 -6.74 18.17
CA LEU A 90 -4.28 -7.79 18.84
C LEU A 90 -5.78 -7.51 18.88
N THR A 91 -6.40 -6.88 17.86
CA THR A 91 -7.87 -6.90 17.75
C THR A 91 -8.36 -6.80 16.30
N GLY A 92 -9.51 -7.42 16.00
CA GLY A 92 -10.20 -7.28 14.71
C GLY A 92 -10.72 -5.86 14.41
N LEU A 93 -10.68 -4.95 15.39
CA LEU A 93 -11.04 -3.54 15.23
C LEU A 93 -10.07 -2.80 14.31
N ILE A 94 -8.76 -3.03 14.47
CA ILE A 94 -7.72 -2.39 13.63
C ILE A 94 -7.85 -2.87 12.18
N LEU A 95 -8.12 -4.16 11.96
CA LEU A 95 -8.35 -4.68 10.61
C LEU A 95 -9.55 -4.02 9.92
N ARG A 96 -10.64 -3.75 10.66
CA ARG A 96 -11.81 -3.02 10.12
C ARG A 96 -11.47 -1.57 9.78
N GLN A 97 -10.67 -0.90 10.62
CA GLN A 97 -10.22 0.47 10.35
C GLN A 97 -9.31 0.52 9.12
N LEU A 98 -8.34 -0.40 9.02
CA LEU A 98 -7.46 -0.52 7.86
C LEU A 98 -8.23 -0.82 6.58
N PHE A 99 -9.21 -1.73 6.65
CA PHE A 99 -10.08 -2.04 5.53
C PHE A 99 -10.93 -0.82 5.13
N SER A 100 -11.46 -0.07 6.10
CA SER A 100 -12.18 1.18 5.83
C SER A 100 -11.29 2.24 5.19
N LEU A 101 -10.04 2.40 5.64
CA LEU A 101 -9.10 3.37 5.06
C LEU A 101 -8.75 2.99 3.62
N ALA A 102 -8.37 1.73 3.39
CA ALA A 102 -8.09 1.23 2.05
C ALA A 102 -9.30 1.37 1.12
N THR A 103 -10.50 1.00 1.57
CA THR A 103 -11.72 1.12 0.75
C THR A 103 -12.22 2.54 0.57
N ASN A 104 -12.00 3.45 1.52
CA ASN A 104 -12.32 4.87 1.35
C ASN A 104 -11.37 5.54 0.36
N HIS A 105 -10.09 5.18 0.37
CA HIS A 105 -9.14 5.62 -0.67
C HIS A 105 -9.53 5.12 -2.05
N LEU A 106 -9.98 3.86 -2.16
CA LEU A 106 -10.53 3.32 -3.42
C LEU A 106 -11.87 3.97 -3.81
N LYS A 107 -12.71 4.36 -2.85
CA LYS A 107 -14.01 5.01 -3.11
C LYS A 107 -13.91 6.50 -3.41
N LEU A 108 -12.92 7.21 -2.88
CA LEU A 108 -12.64 8.61 -3.23
C LEU A 108 -12.23 8.77 -4.70
N GLU A 109 -11.82 7.67 -5.36
CA GLU A 109 -11.46 7.61 -6.79
C GLU A 109 -12.67 7.23 -7.68
N LEU A 110 -13.71 6.60 -7.12
CA LEU A 110 -15.02 6.44 -7.78
C LEU A 110 -15.87 7.65 -7.40
N GLY A 111 -15.64 8.78 -8.08
CA GLY A 111 -16.44 9.98 -7.89
C GLY A 111 -17.94 9.68 -7.92
N ASP A 112 -18.70 10.50 -7.19
CA ASP A 112 -20.16 10.54 -7.19
C ASP A 112 -20.71 10.75 -8.63
N ASP A 113 -20.70 9.71 -9.44
CA ASP A 113 -21.41 9.66 -10.72
C ASP A 113 -22.70 8.86 -10.54
N VAL A 114 -23.54 9.35 -9.63
CA VAL A 114 -24.98 9.13 -9.67
C VAL A 114 -25.65 10.50 -9.49
N SER A 115 -25.61 11.27 -10.56
CA SER A 115 -26.61 12.30 -10.83
C SER A 115 -27.14 12.11 -12.24
N THR A 116 -28.08 11.18 -12.38
CA THR A 116 -29.23 11.33 -13.27
C THR A 116 -30.42 10.56 -12.71
#